data_AF-A0A523FM81-F1
#
_entry.id   AF-A0A523FM81-F1
#
_cell.length_a   1.000
_cell.length_b   1.000
_cell.length_c   1.000
_cell.angle_alpha   90.00
_cell.angle_beta   90.00
_cell.angle_gamma   90.00
#
_symmetry.space_group_name_H-M   'P 1'
#
loop_
_entity.id
_entity.type
_entity.pdbx_description
1 polymer ?
#
loop_
_entity_poly.entity_id
_entity_poly.type
_entity_poly.pdbx_seq_one_letter_code
_entity_poly.pdbx_strand_id
1 'polypeptide(L)'
;MINLTGAEKSPTIAEFYVNTDHVRMVLEIGQRDRDTISVEEFVIEADGQKLTPDIQVSEIRPRKLRLSRLPKPPVGPVSKEVQYLEVLYPFKGQPNQITFNPPQENGYTKSTIGFVTFHEGLPIHDFRFLGQPATLNLNWEDPWYSWYKSVNLKRHHKDPVFAFLYV
;
A
#
# COMPACT_ATOMS: atom_id res chain seq x y z
N MET A 1 4.13 -17.79 -11.91
CA MET A 1 2.99 -17.20 -12.63
C MET A 1 2.61 -15.94 -11.84
N ILE A 2 2.65 -14.75 -12.44
CA ILE A 2 2.31 -13.49 -11.75
C ILE A 2 0.81 -13.57 -11.37
N ASN A 3 0.51 -13.62 -10.07
CA ASN A 3 -0.88 -13.58 -9.60
C ASN A 3 -1.34 -12.13 -9.60
N LEU A 4 -1.97 -11.70 -10.70
CA LEU A 4 -2.63 -10.41 -10.80
C LEU A 4 -4.02 -10.53 -10.17
N THR A 5 -4.19 -10.00 -8.95
CA THR A 5 -5.46 -10.07 -8.21
C THR A 5 -6.52 -9.14 -8.79
N GLY A 6 -6.13 -8.14 -9.59
CA GLY A 6 -7.00 -7.03 -10.02
C GLY A 6 -6.97 -5.85 -9.04
N ALA A 7 -6.18 -5.93 -7.97
CA ALA A 7 -6.05 -4.87 -6.98
C ALA A 7 -5.42 -3.58 -7.54
N GLU A 8 -4.62 -3.68 -8.60
CA GLU A 8 -4.07 -2.54 -9.34
C GLU A 8 -5.17 -1.69 -10.03
N LYS A 9 -6.38 -2.24 -10.14
CA LYS A 9 -7.57 -1.59 -10.70
C LYS A 9 -8.60 -1.22 -9.63
N SER A 10 -8.24 -1.34 -8.35
CA SER A 10 -9.12 -1.00 -7.22
C SER A 10 -9.49 0.49 -7.24
N PRO A 11 -10.76 0.91 -7.01
CA PRO A 11 -11.14 2.31 -6.98
C PRO A 11 -10.26 3.18 -6.07
N THR A 12 -9.89 2.63 -4.91
CA THR A 12 -8.90 3.23 -4.01
C THR A 12 -7.60 2.42 -3.99
N ILE A 13 -6.46 3.12 -4.07
CA ILE A 13 -5.12 2.53 -4.09
C ILE A 13 -4.23 3.19 -3.04
N ALA A 14 -3.50 2.38 -2.27
CA ALA A 14 -2.46 2.81 -1.36
C ALA A 14 -1.09 2.25 -1.81
N GLU A 15 -0.08 3.10 -1.93
CA GLU A 15 1.30 2.69 -2.18
C GLU A 15 2.14 3.07 -0.96
N PHE A 16 2.76 2.08 -0.32
CA PHE A 16 3.60 2.30 0.85
C PHE A 16 5.07 2.21 0.47
N TYR A 17 5.85 3.21 0.86
CA TYR A 17 7.30 3.22 0.72
C TYR A 17 7.90 3.29 2.11
N VAL A 18 8.47 2.17 2.57
CA VAL A 18 9.26 2.13 3.80
C VAL A 18 10.67 2.59 3.46
N ASN A 19 11.02 3.78 3.92
CA ASN A 19 12.35 4.39 3.79
C ASN A 19 13.06 4.37 5.14
N THR A 20 14.33 4.76 5.19
CA THR A 20 15.18 4.71 6.39
C THR A 20 14.66 5.43 7.64
N ASP A 21 13.82 6.46 7.47
CA ASP A 21 13.38 7.36 8.55
C ASP A 21 11.87 7.59 8.57
N HIS A 22 11.13 7.10 7.57
CA HIS A 22 9.69 7.26 7.49
C HIS A 22 9.04 6.20 6.60
N VAL A 23 7.74 5.99 6.79
CA VAL A 23 6.88 5.44 5.75
C VAL A 23 6.26 6.58 4.98
N ARG A 24 6.42 6.62 3.66
CA ARG A 24 5.60 7.46 2.79
C ARG A 24 4.42 6.64 2.28
N MET A 25 3.21 7.11 2.53
CA MET A 25 1.99 6.57 1.95
C MET A 25 1.51 7.52 0.84
N VAL A 26 1.38 6.98 -0.36
CA VAL A 26 0.63 7.62 -1.45
C VAL A 26 -0.75 6.98 -1.49
N LEU A 27 -1.80 7.77 -1.31
CA LEU A 27 -3.18 7.30 -1.29
C LEU A 27 -3.98 8.01 -2.39
N GLU A 28 -4.51 7.22 -3.32
CA GLU A 28 -5.45 7.67 -4.35
C GLU A 28 -6.85 7.16 -3.98
N ILE A 29 -7.71 8.04 -3.48
CA ILE A 29 -9.09 7.70 -3.10
C ILE A 29 -10.02 7.97 -4.29
N GLY A 30 -10.72 6.92 -4.74
CA GLY A 30 -11.74 7.06 -5.77
C GLY A 30 -12.95 7.85 -5.28
N GLN A 31 -13.69 8.51 -6.18
CA GLN A 31 -14.80 9.38 -5.77
C GLN A 31 -15.86 8.67 -4.92
N ARG A 32 -16.10 7.37 -5.17
CA ARG A 32 -17.04 6.55 -4.39
C ARG A 32 -16.63 6.41 -2.92
N ASP A 33 -15.33 6.36 -2.64
CA ASP A 33 -14.78 6.07 -1.32
C ASP A 33 -14.41 7.34 -0.54
N ARG A 34 -14.54 8.52 -1.16
CA ARG A 34 -14.06 9.80 -0.63
C ARG A 34 -14.64 10.14 0.75
N ASP A 35 -15.92 9.84 0.95
CA ASP A 35 -16.62 10.10 2.22
C ASP A 35 -16.55 8.90 3.18
N THR A 36 -15.95 7.79 2.76
CA THR A 36 -15.82 6.54 3.53
C THR A 36 -14.43 6.36 4.11
N ILE A 37 -13.40 6.87 3.44
CA ILE A 37 -11.99 6.71 3.81
C ILE A 37 -11.44 8.05 4.28
N SER A 38 -10.90 8.07 5.49
CA SER A 38 -10.12 9.18 6.05
C SER A 38 -8.68 8.72 6.32
N VAL A 39 -7.72 9.65 6.19
CA VAL A 39 -6.29 9.39 6.43
C VAL A 39 -6.02 9.13 7.91
N GLU A 40 -6.79 9.77 8.80
CA GLU A 40 -6.67 9.65 10.25
C GLU A 40 -7.01 8.23 10.73
N GLU A 41 -7.83 7.51 9.96
CA GLU A 41 -8.19 6.11 10.20
C GLU A 41 -7.15 5.13 9.63
N PHE A 42 -6.25 5.58 8.76
CA PHE A 42 -5.08 4.83 8.33
C PHE A 42 -4.00 4.89 9.42
N VAL A 43 -3.89 3.81 10.18
CA VAL A 43 -2.93 3.70 11.29
C VAL A 43 -1.72 2.90 10.86
N ILE A 44 -0.55 3.53 10.86
CA ILE A 44 0.74 2.86 10.66
C ILE A 44 1.46 2.75 12.00
N GLU A 45 1.99 1.57 12.28
CA GLU A 45 2.75 1.29 13.51
C GLU A 45 4.14 0.80 13.16
N ALA A 46 5.15 1.28 13.88
CA ALA A 46 6.52 0.77 13.85
C ALA A 46 6.83 0.05 15.16
N ASP A 47 7.12 -1.26 15.10
CA ASP A 47 7.34 -2.10 16.28
C ASP A 47 6.22 -1.99 17.34
N GLY A 48 4.98 -1.81 16.88
CA GLY A 48 3.79 -1.65 17.72
C GLY A 48 3.56 -0.23 18.25
N GLN A 49 4.45 0.72 17.94
CA GLN A 49 4.24 2.13 18.24
C GLN A 49 3.52 2.83 17.09
N LYS A 50 2.34 3.39 17.36
CA LYS A 50 1.59 4.19 16.38
C LYS A 50 2.39 5.43 15.95
N LEU A 51 2.53 5.60 14.64
CA LEU A 51 3.17 6.76 14.03
C LEU A 51 2.16 7.90 13.84
N THR A 52 2.64 9.13 13.90
CA THR A 52 1.82 10.32 13.63
C THR A 52 1.87 10.63 12.14
N PRO A 53 0.72 10.74 11.45
CA PRO A 53 0.68 11.14 10.05
C PRO A 53 1.04 12.61 9.89
N ASP A 54 1.81 12.92 8.86
CA ASP A 54 2.12 14.27 8.41
C ASP A 54 1.77 14.42 6.91
N ILE A 55 0.62 15.03 6.63
CA ILE A 55 0.07 15.16 5.28
C ILE A 55 0.84 16.25 4.53
N GLN A 56 1.61 15.85 3.51
CA GLN A 56 2.38 16.78 2.68
C GLN A 56 1.57 17.34 1.52
N VAL A 57 0.73 16.50 0.91
CA VAL A 57 -0.05 16.85 -0.28
C VAL A 57 -1.47 16.33 -0.13
N SER A 58 -2.45 17.14 -0.54
CA SER A 58 -3.86 16.77 -0.65
C SER A 58 -4.51 17.54 -1.80
N GLU A 59 -4.75 16.89 -2.92
CA GLU A 59 -5.34 17.52 -4.11
C GLU A 59 -6.09 16.54 -4.99
N ILE A 60 -6.89 17.04 -5.94
CA ILE A 60 -7.54 16.21 -6.96
C ILE A 60 -6.59 16.04 -8.14
N ARG A 61 -6.36 14.79 -8.57
CA ARG A 61 -5.53 14.46 -9.73
C ARG A 61 -6.25 13.54 -10.71
N PRO A 62 -5.89 13.57 -12.01
CA PRO A 62 -6.22 12.50 -12.93
C PRO A 62 -5.69 11.17 -12.39
N ARG A 63 -6.50 10.12 -12.48
CA ARG A 63 -6.13 8.79 -12.02
C ARG A 63 -4.98 8.22 -12.87
N LYS A 64 -3.91 7.74 -12.22
CA LYS A 64 -2.85 6.99 -12.92
C LYS A 64 -3.38 5.65 -13.42
N LEU A 65 -3.29 5.41 -14.73
CA LEU A 65 -3.57 4.09 -15.31
C LEU A 65 -2.43 3.14 -14.96
N ARG A 66 -2.76 2.02 -14.31
CA ARG A 66 -1.82 0.94 -14.02
C ARG A 66 -2.09 -0.19 -15.01
N LEU A 67 -1.22 -0.32 -16.01
CA LEU A 67 -1.34 -1.36 -17.03
C LEU A 67 -1.21 -2.74 -16.38
N SER A 68 -2.20 -3.59 -16.62
CA SER A 68 -2.19 -4.98 -16.17
C SER A 68 -2.06 -5.88 -17.39
N ARG A 69 -1.21 -6.91 -17.31
CA ARG A 69 -1.01 -7.87 -18.41
C ARG A 69 -2.24 -8.76 -18.65
N LEU A 70 -3.25 -8.74 -17.76
CA LEU A 70 -4.49 -9.48 -17.91
C LEU A 70 -5.72 -8.56 -17.95
N PRO A 71 -6.74 -8.87 -18.79
CA PRO A 71 -7.98 -8.12 -18.87
C PRO A 71 -8.93 -8.50 -17.73
N LYS A 72 -8.52 -8.39 -16.46
CA LYS A 72 -9.48 -8.41 -15.35
C LYS A 72 -10.22 -7.08 -15.31
N PRO A 73 -11.56 -7.04 -15.37
CA PRO A 73 -12.28 -5.80 -15.17
C PRO A 73 -11.99 -5.24 -13.76
N PRO A 74 -12.02 -3.91 -13.58
CA PRO A 74 -11.96 -3.33 -12.24
C PRO A 74 -13.08 -3.88 -11.36
N VAL A 75 -12.87 -3.91 -10.04
CA VAL A 75 -13.85 -4.42 -9.04
C VAL A 75 -15.07 -3.48 -8.90
N GLY A 76 -15.15 -2.43 -9.70
CA GLY A 76 -16.27 -1.49 -9.75
C GLY A 76 -16.03 -0.35 -10.75
N PRO A 77 -16.94 0.64 -10.81
CA PRO A 77 -16.73 1.85 -11.59
C PRO A 77 -15.47 2.59 -11.09
N VAL A 78 -14.62 2.99 -12.02
CA VAL A 78 -13.36 3.66 -11.74
C VAL A 78 -13.49 5.13 -12.12
N SER A 79 -13.25 6.02 -11.15
CA SER A 79 -13.27 7.46 -11.38
C SER A 79 -12.09 7.88 -12.26
N LYS A 80 -12.32 8.86 -13.15
CA LYS A 80 -11.26 9.47 -13.96
C LYS A 80 -10.31 10.34 -13.13
N GLU A 81 -10.80 10.84 -12.00
CA GLU A 81 -10.08 11.66 -11.04
C GLU A 81 -10.14 11.00 -9.65
N VAL A 82 -9.13 11.28 -8.84
CA VAL A 82 -8.97 10.76 -7.47
C VAL A 82 -8.57 11.88 -6.53
N GLN A 83 -8.92 11.75 -5.26
CA GLN A 83 -8.27 12.52 -4.19
C GLN A 83 -6.89 11.89 -3.97
N TYR A 84 -5.85 12.60 -4.36
CA TYR A 84 -4.46 12.22 -4.15
C TYR A 84 -3.97 12.80 -2.82
N LEU A 85 -3.36 11.93 -2.02
CA LEU A 85 -2.75 12.27 -0.75
C LEU A 85 -1.33 11.71 -0.69
N GLU A 86 -0.40 12.52 -0.20
CA GLU A 86 0.94 12.06 0.17
C GLU A 86 1.16 12.34 1.65
N VAL A 87 1.38 11.27 2.40
CA VAL A 87 1.43 11.30 3.87
C VAL A 87 2.73 10.67 4.33
N LEU A 88 3.47 11.36 5.17
CA LEU A 88 4.67 10.84 5.81
C LEU A 88 4.35 10.36 7.22
N TYR A 89 4.91 9.23 7.59
CA TYR A 89 4.83 8.66 8.94
C TYR A 89 6.26 8.50 9.44
N PRO A 90 6.83 9.54 10.06
CA PRO A 90 8.22 9.51 10.51
C PRO A 90 8.39 8.54 11.67
N PHE A 91 9.54 7.88 11.71
CA PHE A 91 9.97 7.04 12.82
C PHE A 91 11.47 7.23 13.09
N LYS A 92 11.97 6.66 14.19
CA LYS A 92 13.39 6.73 14.54
C LYS A 92 14.03 5.36 14.44
N GLY A 93 15.23 5.33 13.89
CA GLY A 93 15.99 4.09 13.73
C GLY A 93 15.37 3.16 12.69
N GLN A 94 15.75 1.89 12.76
CA GLN A 94 15.36 0.84 11.83
C GLN A 94 14.39 -0.13 12.53
N PRO A 95 13.07 0.11 12.46
CA PRO A 95 12.09 -0.76 13.11
C PRO A 95 12.15 -2.17 12.53
N ASN A 96 11.93 -3.19 13.37
CA ASN A 96 11.92 -4.58 12.89
C ASN A 96 10.64 -4.89 12.09
N GLN A 97 9.55 -4.21 12.42
CA GLN A 97 8.24 -4.43 11.83
C GLN A 97 7.49 -3.12 11.58
N ILE A 98 6.76 -3.09 10.46
CA ILE A 98 5.74 -2.07 10.19
C ILE A 98 4.39 -2.77 10.02
N THR A 99 3.36 -2.28 10.70
CA THR A 99 1.97 -2.73 10.51
C THR A 99 1.16 -1.64 9.83
N PHE A 100 0.53 -1.99 8.71
CA PHE A 100 -0.41 -1.13 7.99
C PHE A 100 -1.83 -1.52 8.37
N ASN A 101 -2.54 -0.63 9.07
CA ASN A 101 -3.93 -0.81 9.43
C ASN A 101 -4.79 0.10 8.55
N PRO A 102 -5.61 -0.46 7.63
CA PRO A 102 -6.52 0.36 6.84
C PRO A 102 -7.70 0.85 7.70
N PRO A 103 -8.52 1.80 7.22
CA PRO A 103 -9.77 2.17 7.89
C PRO A 103 -10.71 0.97 7.99
N GLN A 104 -11.14 0.62 9.20
CA GLN A 104 -11.99 -0.56 9.46
C GLN A 104 -13.35 -0.18 10.05
N GLU A 105 -14.35 -0.98 9.74
CA GLU A 105 -15.66 -1.01 10.37
C GLU A 105 -16.04 -2.47 10.65
N ASN A 106 -16.47 -2.77 11.87
CA ASN A 106 -16.83 -4.13 12.31
C ASN A 106 -15.74 -5.20 12.03
N GLY A 107 -14.46 -4.81 12.08
CA GLY A 107 -13.33 -5.69 11.84
C GLY A 107 -12.99 -5.94 10.37
N TYR A 108 -13.66 -5.28 9.42
CA TYR A 108 -13.36 -5.36 7.99
C TYR A 108 -12.96 -3.98 7.45
N THR A 109 -12.15 -3.94 6.39
CA THR A 109 -11.82 -2.66 5.76
C THR A 109 -13.09 -2.01 5.18
N LYS A 110 -13.28 -0.70 5.41
CA LYS A 110 -14.48 0.04 5.01
C LYS A 110 -14.70 0.08 3.50
N SER A 111 -13.64 -0.07 2.71
CA SER A 111 -13.73 -0.20 1.26
C SER A 111 -12.66 -1.15 0.71
N THR A 112 -12.75 -1.45 -0.58
CA THR A 112 -11.74 -2.24 -1.28
C THR A 112 -10.52 -1.36 -1.56
N ILE A 113 -9.40 -1.69 -0.94
CA ILE A 113 -8.14 -0.94 -1.09
C ILE A 113 -7.13 -1.86 -1.77
N GLY A 114 -6.69 -1.49 -2.97
CA GLY A 114 -5.55 -2.13 -3.62
C GLY A 114 -4.26 -1.54 -3.06
N PHE A 115 -3.24 -2.36 -2.84
CA PHE A 115 -1.98 -1.85 -2.33
C PHE A 115 -0.75 -2.60 -2.82
N VAL A 116 0.37 -1.88 -2.77
CA VAL A 116 1.72 -2.37 -2.98
C VAL A 116 2.64 -1.72 -1.95
N THR A 117 3.70 -2.43 -1.58
CA THR A 117 4.68 -1.95 -0.62
C THR A 117 6.08 -2.09 -1.17
N PHE A 118 6.88 -1.06 -0.96
CA PHE A 118 8.30 -1.00 -1.28
C PHE A 118 9.08 -0.84 0.03
N HIS A 119 10.23 -1.48 0.12
CA HIS A 119 11.21 -1.25 1.18
C HIS A 119 12.51 -0.80 0.52
N GLU A 120 12.99 0.40 0.82
CA GLU A 120 14.16 1.01 0.16
C GLU A 120 14.06 0.95 -1.39
N GLY A 121 12.86 1.24 -1.90
CA GLY A 121 12.57 1.21 -3.35
C GLY A 121 12.35 -0.18 -3.96
N LEU A 122 12.63 -1.27 -3.24
CA LEU A 122 12.42 -2.63 -3.74
C LEU A 122 10.98 -3.11 -3.47
N PRO A 123 10.23 -3.58 -4.49
CA PRO A 123 8.87 -4.07 -4.29
C PRO A 123 8.86 -5.35 -3.45
N ILE A 124 8.02 -5.37 -2.41
CA ILE A 124 7.85 -6.54 -1.54
C ILE A 124 6.87 -7.55 -2.13
N HIS A 125 5.82 -7.09 -2.81
CA HIS A 125 4.85 -7.94 -3.49
C HIS A 125 4.23 -7.22 -4.68
N ASP A 126 3.56 -7.96 -5.57
CA ASP A 126 2.68 -7.37 -6.59
C ASP A 126 1.43 -6.76 -5.92
N PHE A 127 0.63 -5.98 -6.65
CA PHE A 127 -0.63 -5.46 -6.12
C PHE A 127 -1.51 -6.54 -5.45
N ARG A 128 -1.96 -6.27 -4.22
CA ARG A 128 -2.86 -7.12 -3.41
C ARG A 128 -3.97 -6.27 -2.81
N PHE A 129 -5.00 -6.90 -2.24
CA PHE A 129 -6.05 -6.18 -1.50
C PHE A 129 -5.67 -6.07 -0.03
N LEU A 130 -5.76 -4.86 0.53
CA LEU A 130 -5.58 -4.58 1.95
C LEU A 130 -6.94 -4.68 2.65
N GLY A 131 -7.34 -5.89 3.02
CA GLY A 131 -8.63 -6.14 3.68
C GLY A 131 -8.56 -6.18 5.21
N GLN A 132 -7.35 -6.31 5.77
CA GLN A 132 -7.05 -6.50 7.19
C GLN A 132 -5.68 -5.87 7.51
N PRO A 133 -5.34 -5.64 8.79
CA PRO A 133 -4.00 -5.27 9.20
C PRO A 133 -2.92 -6.14 8.57
N ALA A 134 -1.90 -5.50 7.99
CA ALA A 134 -0.81 -6.17 7.30
C ALA A 134 0.53 -5.83 7.95
N THR A 135 1.12 -6.80 8.66
CA THR A 135 2.44 -6.64 9.28
C THR A 135 3.55 -7.13 8.36
N LEU A 136 4.45 -6.21 8.01
CA LEU A 136 5.69 -6.42 7.27
C LEU A 136 6.85 -6.53 8.26
N ASN A 137 7.64 -7.61 8.16
CA ASN A 137 8.93 -7.71 8.83
C ASN A 137 10.01 -7.18 7.90
N LEU A 138 10.86 -6.30 8.43
CA LEU A 138 11.88 -5.60 7.67
C LEU A 138 13.24 -6.28 7.84
N ASN A 139 13.96 -6.41 6.74
CA ASN A 139 15.38 -6.69 6.72
C ASN A 139 16.09 -5.46 6.15
N TRP A 140 16.76 -4.70 7.01
CA TRP A 140 17.47 -3.47 6.65
C TRP A 140 18.84 -3.70 6.03
N GLU A 141 19.43 -4.88 6.25
CA GLU A 141 20.68 -5.27 5.58
C GLU A 141 20.41 -5.63 4.12
N ASP A 142 19.29 -6.31 3.86
CA ASP A 142 18.82 -6.61 2.52
C ASP A 142 17.28 -6.57 2.43
N PRO A 143 16.72 -5.47 1.89
CA PRO A 143 15.28 -5.29 1.71
C PRO A 143 14.61 -6.37 0.85
N TRP A 144 15.38 -7.11 0.05
CA TRP A 144 14.86 -8.26 -0.69
C TRP A 144 14.28 -9.31 0.25
N TYR A 145 14.83 -9.49 1.45
CA TYR A 145 14.37 -10.50 2.40
C TYR A 145 13.26 -10.01 3.35
N SER A 146 12.77 -8.77 3.20
CA SER A 146 11.58 -8.31 3.92
C SER A 146 10.32 -9.09 3.50
N TRP A 147 9.42 -9.37 4.44
CA TRP A 147 8.28 -10.26 4.18
C TRP A 147 7.06 -9.98 5.08
N TYR A 148 5.87 -10.20 4.54
CA TYR A 148 4.62 -10.08 5.29
C TYR A 148 4.29 -11.35 6.10
N LYS A 149 3.80 -11.16 7.34
CA LYS A 149 3.30 -12.27 8.17
C LYS A 149 2.18 -13.07 7.50
N SER A 150 1.30 -12.38 6.77
CA SER A 150 0.23 -13.01 6.02
C SER A 150 0.75 -13.81 4.82
N VAL A 151 0.35 -15.09 4.73
CA VAL A 151 0.72 -15.97 3.61
C VAL A 151 0.22 -15.42 2.27
N ASN A 152 -0.93 -14.73 2.27
CA ASN A 152 -1.55 -14.17 1.06
C ASN A 152 -0.78 -12.95 0.49
N LEU A 153 0.13 -12.38 1.27
CA LEU A 153 0.93 -11.21 0.92
C LEU A 153 2.41 -11.53 0.64
N LYS A 154 2.78 -12.82 0.65
CA LYS A 154 4.17 -13.22 0.35
C LYS A 154 4.51 -12.94 -1.11
N ARG A 155 5.76 -12.49 -1.33
CA ARG A 155 6.33 -12.33 -2.67
C ARG A 155 6.29 -13.68 -3.41
N HIS A 156 5.78 -13.66 -4.63
CA HIS A 156 5.71 -14.86 -5.45
C HIS A 156 7.10 -15.27 -5.98
N HIS A 157 7.94 -14.30 -6.32
CA HIS A 157 9.31 -14.53 -6.81
C HIS A 157 10.31 -14.32 -5.68
N LYS A 158 11.02 -15.37 -5.27
CA LYS A 158 12.04 -15.31 -4.22
C LYS A 158 13.45 -14.99 -4.74
N ASP A 159 13.63 -15.02 -6.06
CA ASP A 159 14.91 -14.77 -6.71
C ASP A 159 15.01 -13.32 -7.25
N PRO A 160 16.12 -12.58 -7.00
CA PRO A 160 16.30 -11.14 -7.32
C PRO A 160 16.14 -10.71 -8.78
N VAL A 161 15.87 -11.64 -9.70
CA VAL A 161 15.96 -11.43 -11.15
C VAL A 161 14.73 -10.69 -11.73
N PHE A 162 13.74 -10.32 -10.91
CA PHE A 162 12.47 -9.72 -11.36
C PHE A 162 12.05 -8.47 -10.56
N ALA A 163 12.96 -7.51 -10.37
CA ALA A 163 12.57 -6.17 -9.94
C ALA A 163 11.85 -5.45 -11.11
N PHE A 164 10.53 -5.29 -11.01
CA PHE A 164 9.77 -4.52 -11.99
C PHE A 164 9.85 -3.02 -11.64
N LEU A 165 10.40 -2.23 -12.56
CA LEU A 165 10.30 -0.78 -12.54
C LEU A 165 8.89 -0.37 -12.99
N TYR A 166 8.13 0.24 -12.09
CA TYR A 166 6.91 0.96 -12.49
C TYR A 166 7.35 2.36 -12.97
N VAL A 167 7.40 2.55 -14.29
CA VAL A 167 7.58 3.87 -14.93
C VAL A 167 6.21 4.54 -15.04
#